data_AF-A0A388L710-F1
#
_entry.id   AF-A0A388L710-F1
#
_cell.length_a   1.000
_cell.length_b   1.000
_cell.length_c   1.000
_cell.angle_alpha   90.00
_cell.angle_beta   90.00
_cell.angle_gamma   90.00
#
_symmetry.space_group_name_H-M   'P 1'
#
loop_
_entity.id
_entity.type
_entity.pdbx_description
1 polymer ?
#
loop_
_entity_poly.entity_id
_entity_poly.type
_entity_poly.pdbx_seq_one_letter_code
_entity_poly.pdbx_strand_id
1 'polypeptide(L)'
;MALVGELRSGAEEWIIILERSCTLLQEIVGVLSLQWQEKLEVDWGAISMAEWLGDLTQETLDIIWELEEGPDPQLEAYIDWGRADDVMGICNALFAKSRDLHFLLEEDWQEMVVDAKLTKTKGANDMDDAQVDTKIAATTPTATTTTISATSAAVITSTSEV
;
A
#
# COMPACT_ATOMS: atom_id res chain seq x y z
N MET A 1 -4.80 -35.24 -27.12
CA MET A 1 -6.05 -34.46 -27.23
C MET A 1 -6.54 -34.25 -25.81
N ALA A 2 -6.58 -33.01 -25.35
CA ALA A 2 -7.15 -32.69 -24.04
C ALA A 2 -8.61 -33.13 -23.98
N LEU A 3 -9.09 -33.52 -22.80
CA LEU A 3 -10.49 -33.89 -22.60
C LEU A 3 -11.34 -32.61 -22.53
N VAL A 4 -12.59 -32.66 -23.01
CA VAL A 4 -13.51 -31.50 -22.96
C VAL A 4 -13.68 -30.95 -21.53
N GLY A 5 -13.59 -31.82 -20.52
CA GLY A 5 -13.61 -31.38 -19.12
C GLY A 5 -12.38 -30.58 -18.69
N GLU A 6 -11.21 -30.91 -19.22
CA GLU A 6 -9.94 -30.23 -18.96
C GLU A 6 -9.90 -28.85 -19.64
N LEU A 7 -10.41 -28.76 -20.87
CA LEU A 7 -10.56 -27.48 -21.58
C LEU A 7 -11.56 -26.55 -20.88
N ARG A 8 -12.65 -27.09 -20.31
CA ARG A 8 -13.57 -26.27 -19.51
C ARG A 8 -12.95 -25.81 -18.19
N SER A 9 -12.18 -26.67 -17.53
CA SER A 9 -11.45 -26.27 -16.31
C SER A 9 -10.47 -25.14 -16.62
N GLY A 10 -9.67 -25.28 -17.68
CA GLY A 10 -8.72 -24.25 -18.09
C GLY A 10 -9.40 -22.92 -18.46
N ALA A 11 -10.57 -22.96 -19.10
CA ALA A 11 -11.33 -21.76 -19.42
C ALA A 11 -11.84 -21.04 -18.16
N GLU A 12 -12.31 -21.79 -17.16
CA GLU A 12 -12.73 -21.21 -15.88
C GLU A 12 -11.55 -20.69 -15.05
N GLU A 13 -10.43 -21.41 -15.04
CA GLU A 13 -9.19 -20.97 -14.39
C GLU A 13 -8.71 -19.64 -14.98
N TRP A 14 -8.77 -19.49 -16.30
CA TRP A 14 -8.42 -18.24 -16.96
C TRP A 14 -9.33 -17.07 -16.53
N ILE A 15 -10.64 -17.29 -16.41
CA ILE A 15 -11.54 -16.24 -15.89
C ILE A 15 -11.27 -15.95 -14.41
N ILE A 16 -10.91 -16.95 -13.60
CA ILE A 16 -10.53 -16.72 -12.19
C ILE A 16 -9.29 -15.83 -12.09
N ILE A 17 -8.30 -16.01 -12.96
CA ILE A 17 -7.12 -15.14 -13.04
C ILE A 17 -7.54 -13.70 -13.38
N LEU A 18 -8.45 -13.54 -14.34
CA LEU A 18 -8.98 -12.22 -14.70
C LEU A 18 -9.72 -11.56 -13.53
N GLU A 19 -10.57 -12.28 -12.80
CA GLU A 19 -11.29 -11.76 -11.62
C GLU A 19 -10.33 -11.40 -10.46
N ARG A 20 -9.23 -12.14 -10.32
CA ARG A 20 -8.19 -11.83 -9.33
C ARG A 20 -7.54 -10.48 -9.61
N SER A 21 -7.30 -10.13 -10.87
CA SER A 21 -6.74 -8.83 -11.25
C SER A 21 -7.63 -7.66 -10.79
N CYS A 22 -8.95 -7.79 -10.95
CA CYS A 22 -9.92 -6.81 -10.46
C CYS A 22 -9.90 -6.70 -8.93
N THR A 23 -9.74 -7.81 -8.22
CA THR A 23 -9.69 -7.83 -6.74
C THR A 23 -8.48 -7.04 -6.22
N LEU A 24 -7.30 -7.25 -6.81
CA LEU A 24 -6.09 -6.50 -6.44
C LEU A 24 -6.24 -5.01 -6.74
N LEU A 25 -6.78 -4.66 -7.92
CA LEU A 25 -7.03 -3.25 -8.27
C LEU A 25 -8.02 -2.60 -7.31
N GLN A 26 -9.04 -3.33 -6.86
CA GLN A 26 -10.00 -2.82 -5.89
C GLN A 26 -9.34 -2.57 -4.53
N GLU A 27 -8.41 -3.42 -4.10
CA GLU A 27 -7.61 -3.21 -2.89
C GLU A 27 -6.76 -1.95 -2.99
N ILE A 28 -6.03 -1.78 -4.10
CA ILE A 28 -5.22 -0.57 -4.38
C ILE A 28 -6.11 0.68 -4.35
N VAL A 29 -7.23 0.67 -5.07
CA VAL A 29 -8.18 1.79 -5.08
C VAL A 29 -8.68 2.10 -3.67
N GLY A 30 -9.01 1.09 -2.87
CA GLY A 30 -9.48 1.25 -1.50
C GLY A 30 -8.45 1.95 -0.62
N VAL A 31 -7.21 1.49 -0.72
CA VAL A 31 -6.07 2.03 0.03
C VAL A 31 -5.72 3.46 -0.37
N LEU A 32 -5.60 3.73 -1.68
CA LEU A 32 -5.34 5.07 -2.19
C LEU A 32 -6.49 6.03 -1.83
N SER A 33 -7.74 5.58 -1.90
CA SER A 33 -8.90 6.39 -1.50
C SER A 33 -8.86 6.73 -0.01
N LEU A 34 -8.48 5.77 0.85
CA LEU A 34 -8.39 5.99 2.29
C LEU A 34 -7.31 7.04 2.62
N GLN A 35 -6.12 6.91 2.01
CA GLN A 35 -5.06 7.89 2.19
C GLN A 35 -5.45 9.28 1.70
N TRP A 36 -6.10 9.36 0.53
CA TRP A 36 -6.59 10.63 -0.01
C TRP A 36 -7.62 11.31 0.91
N GLN A 37 -8.58 10.55 1.43
CA GLN A 37 -9.66 11.11 2.24
C GLN A 37 -9.22 11.52 3.64
N GLU A 38 -8.38 10.71 4.29
CA GLU A 38 -8.11 10.89 5.71
C GLU A 38 -6.75 11.54 5.99
N LYS A 39 -5.92 11.75 4.96
CA LYS A 39 -4.52 12.21 5.09
C LYS A 39 -3.77 11.46 6.20
N LEU A 40 -4.20 10.22 6.44
CA LEU A 40 -3.73 9.39 7.52
C LEU A 40 -2.55 8.58 7.03
N GLU A 41 -1.53 8.58 7.86
CA GLU A 41 -0.51 7.56 7.88
C GLU A 41 -1.21 6.25 8.27
N VAL A 42 -1.66 5.50 7.26
CA VAL A 42 -2.19 4.15 7.45
C VAL A 42 -1.06 3.32 8.07
N ASP A 43 -1.33 2.70 9.22
CA ASP A 43 -0.37 1.83 9.92
C ASP A 43 -0.19 0.53 9.11
N TRP A 44 0.76 0.55 8.18
CA TRP A 44 1.18 -0.59 7.36
C TRP A 44 2.10 -1.56 8.12
N GLY A 45 2.31 -1.35 9.42
CA GLY A 45 3.30 -2.10 10.19
C GLY A 45 4.72 -1.80 9.71
N ALA A 46 5.54 -2.85 9.53
CA ALA A 46 6.94 -2.69 9.13
C ALA A 46 7.14 -2.40 7.63
N ILE A 47 6.10 -2.53 6.81
CA ILE A 47 6.17 -2.40 5.35
C ILE A 47 5.87 -0.95 4.97
N SER A 48 6.71 -0.32 4.16
CA SER A 48 6.44 1.03 3.64
C SER A 48 5.31 0.98 2.60
N MET A 49 4.50 2.04 2.51
CA MET A 49 3.49 2.20 1.44
C MET A 49 4.10 1.97 0.05
N ALA A 50 5.32 2.46 -0.19
CA ALA A 50 6.02 2.29 -1.46
C ALA A 50 6.41 0.83 -1.73
N GLU A 51 6.74 0.07 -0.69
CA GLU A 51 7.07 -1.36 -0.78
C GLU A 51 5.81 -2.20 -1.03
N TRP A 52 4.72 -1.92 -0.31
CA TRP A 52 3.43 -2.58 -0.51
C TRP A 52 2.85 -2.31 -1.91
N LEU A 53 2.87 -1.05 -2.38
CA LEU A 53 2.48 -0.71 -3.75
C LEU A 53 3.38 -1.37 -4.78
N GLY A 54 4.68 -1.50 -4.49
CA GLY A 54 5.64 -2.21 -5.35
C GLY A 54 5.28 -3.69 -5.52
N ASP A 55 5.05 -4.40 -4.41
CA ASP A 55 4.67 -5.80 -4.42
C ASP A 55 3.33 -6.03 -5.15
N LEU A 56 2.33 -5.19 -4.89
CA LEU A 56 1.03 -5.27 -5.57
C LEU A 56 1.09 -4.89 -7.04
N THR A 57 1.92 -3.92 -7.42
CA THR A 57 2.16 -3.59 -8.83
C THR A 57 2.81 -4.78 -9.53
N GLN A 58 3.75 -5.45 -8.87
CA GLN A 58 4.40 -6.64 -9.42
C GLN A 58 3.42 -7.82 -9.57
N GLU A 59 2.56 -8.08 -8.58
CA GLU A 59 1.49 -9.10 -8.68
C GLU A 59 0.49 -8.76 -9.78
N THR A 60 0.12 -7.48 -9.91
CA THR A 60 -0.78 -7.02 -10.98
C THR A 60 -0.14 -7.16 -12.37
N LEU A 61 1.16 -6.86 -12.51
CA LEU A 61 1.89 -7.02 -13.77
C LEU A 61 2.04 -8.49 -14.18
N ASP A 62 2.26 -9.39 -13.21
CA ASP A 62 2.34 -10.83 -13.46
C ASP A 62 1.01 -11.35 -14.03
N ILE A 63 -0.11 -10.91 -13.44
CA ILE A 63 -1.45 -11.27 -13.92
C ILE A 63 -1.76 -10.62 -15.29
N ILE A 64 -1.40 -9.34 -15.50
CA ILE A 64 -1.59 -8.68 -16.81
C ILE A 64 -0.79 -9.40 -17.89
N TRP A 65 0.41 -9.89 -17.58
CA TRP A 65 1.21 -10.67 -18.52
C TRP A 65 0.49 -11.96 -18.92
N GLU A 66 -0.02 -12.73 -17.95
CA GLU A 66 -0.82 -13.94 -18.24
C GLU A 66 -2.10 -13.63 -19.05
N LEU A 67 -2.70 -12.45 -18.86
CA LEU A 67 -3.89 -12.03 -19.58
C LEU A 67 -3.58 -11.52 -21.00
N GLU A 68 -2.45 -10.82 -21.21
CA GLU A 68 -2.02 -10.32 -22.53
C GLU A 68 -1.61 -11.44 -23.47
N GLU A 69 -0.99 -12.50 -22.93
CA GLU A 69 -0.69 -13.72 -23.70
C GLU A 69 -1.97 -14.39 -24.23
N GLY A 70 -3.10 -14.09 -23.58
CA GLY A 70 -4.41 -14.58 -23.96
C GLY A 70 -4.62 -16.04 -23.54
N PRO A 71 -5.86 -16.52 -23.59
CA PRO A 71 -6.12 -17.92 -23.30
C PRO A 71 -5.51 -18.81 -24.38
N ASP A 72 -5.14 -20.06 -24.03
CA ASP A 72 -4.75 -21.07 -25.02
C ASP A 72 -5.85 -21.13 -26.12
N PRO A 73 -5.48 -21.10 -27.42
CA PRO A 73 -6.44 -21.15 -28.53
C PRO A 73 -7.45 -22.31 -28.46
N GLN A 74 -7.13 -23.39 -27.74
CA GLN A 74 -8.05 -24.52 -27.51
C GLN A 74 -9.15 -24.21 -26.48
N LEU A 75 -8.94 -23.23 -25.61
CA LEU A 75 -9.87 -22.79 -24.56
C LEU A 75 -10.89 -21.76 -25.08
N GLU A 76 -10.55 -21.01 -26.14
CA GLU A 76 -11.37 -19.94 -26.74
C GLU A 76 -12.85 -20.31 -26.94
N ALA A 77 -13.12 -21.55 -27.38
CA ALA A 77 -14.48 -22.03 -27.64
C ALA A 77 -15.29 -22.34 -26.36
N TYR A 78 -14.62 -22.43 -25.20
CA TYR A 78 -15.19 -22.77 -23.91
C TYR A 78 -15.23 -21.59 -22.95
N ILE A 79 -14.53 -20.49 -23.26
CA ILE A 79 -14.53 -19.26 -22.48
C ILE A 79 -15.86 -18.55 -22.66
N ASP A 80 -16.45 -18.16 -21.53
CA ASP A 80 -17.57 -17.22 -21.52
C ASP A 80 -17.04 -15.81 -21.73
N TRP A 81 -16.92 -15.43 -23.01
CA TRP A 81 -16.45 -14.10 -23.40
C TRP A 81 -17.34 -12.97 -22.89
N GLY A 82 -18.63 -13.21 -22.66
CA GLY A 82 -19.51 -12.21 -22.06
C GLY A 82 -19.07 -11.87 -20.63
N ARG A 83 -18.81 -12.89 -19.82
CA ARG A 83 -18.24 -12.71 -18.47
C ARG A 83 -16.82 -12.12 -18.53
N ALA A 84 -15.98 -12.59 -19.45
CA ALA A 84 -14.62 -12.05 -19.61
C ALA A 84 -14.64 -10.54 -19.90
N ASP A 85 -15.47 -10.10 -20.85
CA ASP A 85 -15.60 -8.69 -21.23
C ASP A 85 -16.15 -7.84 -20.08
N ASP A 86 -17.14 -8.35 -19.34
CA ASP A 86 -17.69 -7.67 -18.15
C ASP A 86 -16.61 -7.47 -17.08
N VAL A 87 -15.85 -8.51 -16.75
CA VAL A 87 -14.76 -8.43 -15.76
C VAL A 87 -13.64 -7.51 -16.25
N MET A 88 -13.25 -7.62 -17.52
CA MET A 88 -12.25 -6.74 -18.13
C MET A 88 -12.68 -5.26 -18.08
N GLY A 89 -13.97 -4.98 -18.29
CA GLY A 89 -14.54 -3.65 -18.14
C GLY A 89 -14.40 -3.10 -16.72
N ILE A 90 -14.68 -3.93 -15.71
CA ILE A 90 -14.50 -3.58 -14.28
C ILE A 90 -13.02 -3.30 -13.99
N CYS A 91 -12.12 -4.18 -14.43
CA CYS A 91 -10.68 -4.04 -14.18
C CYS A 91 -10.14 -2.75 -14.81
N ASN A 92 -10.52 -2.43 -16.05
CA ASN A 92 -10.14 -1.19 -16.71
C ASN A 92 -10.62 0.06 -15.95
N ALA A 93 -11.86 0.04 -15.45
CA ALA A 93 -12.40 1.16 -14.66
C ALA A 93 -11.65 1.33 -13.32
N LEU A 94 -11.32 0.23 -12.64
CA LEU A 94 -10.53 0.26 -11.41
C LEU A 94 -9.10 0.75 -11.64
N PHE A 95 -8.46 0.31 -12.73
CA PHE A 95 -7.12 0.76 -13.11
C PHE A 95 -7.08 2.27 -13.42
N ALA A 96 -8.08 2.77 -14.16
CA ALA A 96 -8.19 4.20 -14.39
C ALA A 96 -8.33 4.97 -13.07
N LYS A 97 -9.18 4.49 -12.16
CA LYS A 97 -9.40 5.11 -10.87
C LYS A 97 -8.16 5.07 -9.97
N SER A 98 -7.43 3.96 -9.90
CA SER A 98 -6.20 3.87 -9.10
C SER A 98 -5.13 4.82 -9.62
N ARG A 99 -4.97 4.90 -10.95
CA ARG A 99 -4.06 5.84 -11.60
C ARG A 99 -4.41 7.29 -11.26
N ASP A 100 -5.68 7.66 -11.39
CA ASP A 100 -6.12 9.03 -11.13
C ASP A 100 -5.93 9.40 -9.64
N LEU A 101 -6.20 8.48 -8.71
CA LEU A 101 -5.90 8.67 -7.29
C LEU A 101 -4.41 8.83 -7.02
N HIS A 102 -3.56 7.99 -7.62
CA HIS A 102 -2.11 8.11 -7.47
C HIS A 102 -1.60 9.50 -7.90
N PHE A 103 -2.08 10.02 -9.04
CA PHE A 103 -1.74 11.38 -9.48
C PHE A 103 -2.21 12.45 -8.50
N LEU A 104 -3.44 12.35 -7.98
CA LEU A 104 -3.95 13.30 -6.99
C LEU A 104 -3.12 13.29 -5.69
N LEU A 105 -2.76 12.11 -5.19
CA LEU A 105 -1.89 12.02 -4.02
C LEU A 105 -0.53 12.64 -4.31
N GLU A 106 0.09 12.33 -5.44
CA GLU A 106 1.42 12.88 -5.78
C GLU A 106 1.41 14.41 -5.90
N GLU A 107 0.33 15.01 -6.42
CA GLU A 107 0.13 16.47 -6.45
C GLU A 107 0.01 17.07 -5.03
N ASP A 108 -0.82 16.50 -4.14
CA ASP A 108 -1.01 17.01 -2.76
C ASP A 108 0.28 16.87 -1.92
N TRP A 109 1.02 15.79 -2.11
CA TRP A 109 2.34 15.61 -1.48
C TRP A 109 3.36 16.64 -1.98
N GLN A 110 3.36 16.97 -3.27
CA GLN A 110 4.24 18.01 -3.79
C GLN A 110 3.88 19.40 -3.25
N GLU A 111 2.59 19.76 -3.19
CA GLU A 111 2.13 21.05 -2.68
C GLU A 111 2.50 21.26 -1.21
N MET A 112 2.32 20.24 -0.35
CA MET A 112 2.76 20.28 1.05
C MET A 112 4.27 20.51 1.22
N VAL A 113 5.10 19.94 0.35
CA VAL A 113 6.56 20.12 0.40
C VAL A 113 6.95 21.55 0.01
N VAL A 114 6.21 22.20 -0.90
CA VAL A 114 6.47 23.60 -1.28
C VAL A 114 6.10 24.56 -0.14
N ASP A 115 4.95 24.35 0.51
CA ASP A 115 4.51 25.17 1.66
C ASP A 115 5.43 25.02 2.89
N ALA A 116 5.92 23.81 3.16
CA ALA A 116 6.92 23.56 4.20
C ALA A 116 8.26 24.28 3.91
N LYS A 117 8.63 24.47 2.64
CA LYS A 117 9.83 25.23 2.27
C LYS A 117 9.60 26.75 2.30
N LEU A 118 8.40 27.23 1.97
CA LEU A 118 8.08 28.66 2.02
C LEU A 118 7.96 29.18 3.46
N THR A 119 7.45 28.37 4.39
CA THR A 119 7.40 28.71 5.83
C THR A 119 8.78 28.74 6.48
N LYS A 120 9.73 27.93 6.01
CA LYS A 120 11.11 27.89 6.53
C LYS A 120 11.98 29.06 6.07
N THR A 121 11.68 29.67 4.92
CA THR A 121 12.45 30.83 4.39
C THR A 121 11.94 32.17 4.89
N LYS A 122 10.68 32.26 5.35
CA LYS A 122 10.10 33.51 5.89
C LYS A 122 10.47 33.78 7.36
N GLY A 123 10.93 32.78 8.11
CA GLY A 123 11.34 32.92 9.52
C GLY A 123 12.77 33.42 9.77
N ALA A 124 13.55 33.71 8.71
CA ALA A 124 14.98 34.03 8.85
C ALA A 124 15.35 35.51 8.61
N ASN A 125 14.39 36.39 8.28
CA ASN A 125 14.71 37.75 7.81
C ASN A 125 14.20 38.92 8.67
N ASP A 126 13.68 38.71 9.87
CA ASP A 126 13.38 39.84 10.78
C ASP A 126 13.75 39.50 12.23
N MET A 127 15.00 39.75 12.61
CA MET A 127 15.35 40.17 13.97
C MET A 127 16.76 40.76 14.00
N ASP A 128 16.87 42.04 13.64
CA ASP A 128 18.00 42.87 14.06
C ASP A 128 17.56 43.74 15.25
N ASP A 129 18.44 43.74 16.25
CA ASP A 129 18.59 44.69 17.37
C ASP A 129 17.54 44.71 18.50
N ALA A 130 17.89 44.07 19.62
CA ALA A 130 17.96 44.74 20.93
C ALA A 130 18.57 43.81 21.99
N GLN A 131 19.79 44.15 22.40
CA GLN A 131 20.47 43.68 23.60
C GLN A 131 19.68 44.10 24.85
N VAL A 132 19.29 43.17 25.73
CA VAL A 132 19.09 43.45 27.17
C VAL A 132 19.55 42.24 27.98
N ASP A 133 20.68 42.42 28.68
CA ASP A 133 21.15 41.60 29.79
C ASP A 133 20.04 41.30 30.81
N THR A 134 19.92 40.06 31.30
CA THR A 134 19.57 39.77 32.71
C THR A 134 19.86 38.31 33.08
N LYS A 135 20.91 38.16 33.90
CA LYS A 135 21.03 37.33 35.11
C LYS A 135 20.49 35.89 35.13
N ILE A 136 21.45 34.97 35.18
CA ILE A 136 21.35 33.55 35.47
C ILE A 136 20.74 33.31 36.87
N ALA A 137 19.73 32.44 36.95
CA ALA A 137 19.35 31.73 38.17
C ALA A 137 19.09 30.24 37.82
N ALA A 138 19.93 29.37 38.35
CA ALA A 138 19.86 27.93 38.17
C ALA A 138 18.60 27.36 38.84
N THR A 139 17.85 26.52 38.12
CA THR A 139 16.88 25.61 38.75
C THR A 139 16.97 24.23 38.08
N THR A 140 17.25 23.24 38.90
CA THR A 140 17.45 21.82 38.58
C THR A 140 16.17 21.16 38.09
N PRO A 141 16.18 20.36 37.01
CA PRO A 141 15.12 19.41 36.74
C PRO A 141 15.42 18.05 37.38
N THR A 142 14.54 17.65 38.32
CA THR A 142 14.46 16.31 38.91
C THR A 142 14.07 15.29 37.85
N ALA A 143 14.89 14.24 37.68
CA ALA A 143 14.56 13.09 36.84
C ALA A 143 13.63 12.13 37.58
N THR A 144 12.49 11.79 36.99
CA THR A 144 11.64 10.68 37.45
C THR A 144 11.78 9.52 36.47
N THR A 145 12.69 8.60 36.78
CA THR A 145 12.82 7.32 36.08
C THR A 145 11.80 6.34 36.67
N THR A 146 10.80 5.96 35.89
CA THR A 146 9.91 4.85 36.24
C THR A 146 10.49 3.58 35.63
N THR A 147 11.16 2.78 36.46
CA THR A 147 11.62 1.43 36.12
C THR A 147 10.46 0.46 36.27
N ILE A 148 10.04 -0.18 35.18
CA ILE A 148 9.11 -1.31 35.23
C ILE A 148 9.95 -2.57 34.96
N SER A 149 10.26 -3.31 36.03
CA SER A 149 10.86 -4.64 35.92
C SER A 149 9.75 -5.67 35.71
N ALA A 150 9.66 -6.23 34.51
CA ALA A 150 8.88 -7.43 34.26
C ALA A 150 9.74 -8.67 34.55
N THR A 151 9.40 -9.39 35.62
CA THR A 151 9.96 -10.70 35.94
C THR A 151 9.18 -11.75 35.18
N SER A 152 9.84 -12.46 34.28
CA SER A 152 9.28 -13.64 33.62
C SER A 152 10.03 -14.89 34.09
N ALA A 153 9.37 -15.70 34.91
CA ALA A 153 9.75 -17.07 35.18
C ALA A 153 8.90 -17.98 34.27
N ALA A 154 9.55 -18.79 33.44
CA ALA A 154 8.93 -19.95 32.82
C ALA A 154 9.97 -21.07 32.72
N VAL A 155 9.81 -22.03 33.62
CA VAL A 155 10.40 -23.36 33.56
C VAL A 155 9.82 -24.07 32.34
N ILE A 156 10.68 -24.61 31.48
CA ILE A 156 10.29 -25.66 30.55
C ILE A 156 11.26 -26.82 30.75
N THR A 157 10.82 -27.78 31.54
CA THR A 157 11.37 -29.13 31.57
C THR A 157 10.44 -29.98 30.71
N SER A 158 10.93 -30.50 29.59
CA SER A 158 10.62 -31.88 29.22
C SER A 158 11.61 -32.35 28.17
N THR A 159 12.52 -33.20 28.63
CA THR A 159 13.44 -34.00 27.82
C THR A 159 12.67 -35.19 27.25
N SER A 160 12.95 -35.47 25.99
CA SER A 160 12.56 -36.65 25.21
C SER A 160 13.02 -37.96 25.85
N GLU A 161 12.20 -39.01 25.72
CA GLU A 161 12.55 -40.40 25.38
C GLU A 161 11.41 -41.33 25.82
N VAL A 162 10.78 -42.05 24.87
CA VAL A 162 10.95 -43.50 24.58
C VAL A 162 10.33 -43.78 23.21
#